data_AF-A0A9E8N7K0-F1
#
_entry.id   AF-A0A9E8N7K0-F1
#
_cell.length_a   1.000
_cell.length_b   1.000
_cell.length_c   1.000
_cell.angle_alpha   90.00
_cell.angle_beta   90.00
_cell.angle_gamma   90.00
#
_symmetry.space_group_name_H-M   'P 1'
#
loop_
_entity.id
_entity.type
_entity.pdbx_description
1 polymer ?
#
loop_
_entity_poly.entity_id
_entity_poly.type
_entity_poly.pdbx_seq_one_letter_code
_entity_poly.pdbx_strand_id
1 'polypeptide(L)'
;MQNIPVFVIVLFAFATFFTIFQFYIAAGKSGKLLVAMVVYMTVQSVLAIDGFYKNGMSIPPRFMFLIGPGMLFGLSLCFFNSGKKFLDSLDLKALTLLHAVRLPVEIILYNVFVAGLIPELMTFEGYNFDILSGISAIVVYYLVFVRQKAGSKLLLIWNIACLLLLINIVGIAILSAKTPFQQLAFDQPNIGVTYFPFVILPAIIVPAVLVSHIAAIRQLLLKKAAQIPRQVH
;
A
#
# COMPACT_ATOMS: atom_id res chain seq x y z
N MET A 1 7.65 21.55 -5.18
CA MET A 1 7.46 21.19 -3.76
C MET A 1 7.22 22.38 -2.85
N GLN A 2 7.44 23.63 -3.28
CA GLN A 2 7.32 24.82 -2.42
C GLN A 2 5.93 25.07 -1.81
N ASN A 3 4.90 24.32 -2.21
CA ASN A 3 3.52 24.48 -1.74
C ASN A 3 3.00 23.32 -0.87
N ILE A 4 3.84 22.33 -0.53
CA ILE A 4 3.40 21.22 0.33
C ILE A 4 3.66 21.59 1.80
N PRO A 5 2.63 21.61 2.66
CA PRO A 5 2.81 21.90 4.08
C PRO A 5 3.73 20.90 4.77
N VAL A 6 4.53 21.37 5.73
CA VAL A 6 5.47 20.53 6.49
C VAL A 6 4.76 19.35 7.18
N PHE A 7 3.52 19.55 7.66
CA PHE A 7 2.77 18.48 8.32
C PHE A 7 2.52 17.28 7.38
N VAL A 8 2.37 17.50 6.06
CA VAL A 8 2.16 16.43 5.08
C VAL A 8 3.41 15.55 4.98
N ILE A 9 4.59 16.15 5.02
CA ILE A 9 5.87 15.44 4.99
C ILE A 9 6.04 14.63 6.28
N VAL A 10 5.73 15.22 7.44
CA VAL A 10 5.78 14.53 8.74
C VAL A 10 4.78 13.38 8.80
N LEU A 11 3.56 13.59 8.32
CA LEU A 11 2.52 12.57 8.26
C LEU A 11 2.91 11.43 7.33
N PHE A 12 3.55 11.75 6.20
CA PHE A 12 4.05 10.74 5.26
C PHE A 12 5.21 9.92 5.84
N ALA A 13 6.12 10.57 6.57
CA ALA A 13 7.18 9.87 7.30
C ALA A 13 6.60 8.94 8.37
N PHE A 14 5.59 9.39 9.11
CA PHE A 14 4.86 8.56 10.07
C PHE A 14 4.16 7.37 9.39
N ALA A 15 3.45 7.60 8.29
CA ALA A 15 2.77 6.54 7.54
C ALA A 15 3.76 5.48 7.03
N THR A 16 4.90 5.93 6.48
CA THR A 16 5.99 5.05 6.03
C THR A 16 6.56 4.23 7.18
N PHE A 17 6.90 4.89 8.30
CA PHE A 17 7.39 4.21 9.50
C PHE A 17 6.37 3.18 10.02
N PHE A 18 5.10 3.57 10.11
CA PHE A 18 4.01 2.71 10.55
C PHE A 18 3.88 1.48 9.65
N THR A 19 3.92 1.63 8.33
CA THR A 19 3.90 0.48 7.40
C THR A 19 5.07 -0.46 7.65
N ILE A 20 6.30 0.06 7.70
CA ILE A 20 7.50 -0.76 7.90
C ILE A 20 7.44 -1.46 9.25
N PHE A 21 7.05 -0.74 10.31
CA PHE A 21 6.92 -1.28 11.66
C PHE A 21 5.87 -2.40 11.72
N GLN A 22 4.65 -2.16 11.22
CA GLN A 22 3.60 -3.16 11.21
C GLN A 22 3.98 -4.39 10.39
N PHE A 23 4.63 -4.21 9.24
CA PHE A 23 5.08 -5.32 8.42
C PHE A 23 6.23 -6.10 9.06
N TYR A 24 7.13 -5.41 9.76
CA TYR A 24 8.19 -6.02 10.57
C TYR A 24 7.62 -6.88 11.71
N ILE A 25 6.60 -6.38 12.42
CA ILE A 25 5.89 -7.17 13.44
C ILE A 25 5.18 -8.36 12.79
N ALA A 26 4.48 -8.15 11.67
CA ALA A 26 3.77 -9.21 10.96
C ALA A 26 4.70 -10.34 10.50
N ALA A 27 5.91 -10.01 10.08
CA ALA A 27 6.93 -10.95 9.62
C ALA A 27 7.79 -11.55 10.73
N GLY A 28 7.30 -11.54 11.98
CA GLY A 28 8.01 -12.15 13.11
C GLY A 28 9.32 -11.45 13.47
N LYS A 29 9.39 -10.13 13.28
CA LYS A 29 10.55 -9.28 13.62
C LYS A 29 11.83 -9.64 12.84
N SER A 30 11.68 -10.08 11.58
CA SER A 30 12.80 -10.42 10.71
C SER A 30 13.69 -9.22 10.37
N GLY A 31 14.89 -9.18 10.95
CA GLY A 31 15.87 -8.12 10.67
C GLY A 31 16.33 -8.10 9.20
N LYS A 32 16.42 -9.27 8.55
CA LYS A 32 16.77 -9.37 7.12
C LYS A 32 15.75 -8.67 6.23
N LEU A 33 14.45 -8.87 6.51
CA LEU A 33 13.37 -8.21 5.77
C LEU A 33 13.38 -6.70 6.01
N LEU A 34 13.57 -6.27 7.26
CA LEU A 34 13.68 -4.85 7.60
C LEU A 34 14.81 -4.18 6.83
N VAL A 35 16.01 -4.77 6.84
CA VAL A 35 17.17 -4.26 6.08
C VAL A 35 16.85 -4.22 4.59
N ALA A 36 16.24 -5.25 4.01
CA ALA A 36 15.85 -5.27 2.61
C ALA A 36 14.87 -4.13 2.25
N MET A 37 13.86 -3.88 3.09
CA MET A 37 12.91 -2.78 2.91
C MET A 37 13.59 -1.41 3.01
N VAL A 38 14.47 -1.22 4.00
CA VAL A 38 15.19 0.04 4.20
C VAL A 38 16.16 0.31 3.05
N VAL A 39 16.91 -0.70 2.61
CA VAL A 39 17.81 -0.59 1.44
C VAL A 39 17.00 -0.25 0.19
N TYR A 40 15.90 -0.96 -0.06
CA TYR A 40 15.05 -0.68 -1.22
C TYR A 40 14.44 0.73 -1.17
N MET A 41 13.91 1.15 -0.02
CA MET A 41 13.40 2.51 0.20
C MET A 41 14.48 3.57 -0.05
N THR A 42 15.71 3.32 0.40
CA THR A 42 16.85 4.23 0.21
C THR A 42 17.21 4.34 -1.26
N VAL A 43 17.32 3.22 -1.98
CA VAL A 43 17.60 3.20 -3.42
C VAL A 43 16.55 3.99 -4.19
N GLN A 44 15.27 3.75 -3.93
CA GLN A 44 14.16 4.44 -4.60
C GLN A 44 14.16 5.95 -4.29
N SER A 45 14.51 6.33 -3.05
CA SER A 45 14.64 7.73 -2.64
C SER A 45 15.79 8.43 -3.35
N VAL A 46 16.97 7.79 -3.43
CA VAL A 46 18.14 8.33 -4.15
C VAL A 46 17.82 8.52 -5.63
N LEU A 47 17.20 7.53 -6.28
CA LEU A 47 16.78 7.63 -7.68
C LEU A 47 15.77 8.78 -7.91
N ALA A 48 14.85 9.00 -6.98
CA ALA A 48 13.91 10.11 -7.08
C ALA A 48 14.58 11.49 -6.93
N ILE A 49 15.55 11.61 -6.01
CA ILE A 49 16.31 12.84 -5.78
C ILE A 49 17.17 13.17 -7.02
N ASP A 50 17.81 12.17 -7.62
CA ASP A 50 18.55 12.29 -8.89
C ASP A 50 17.64 12.66 -10.07
N GLY A 51 16.32 12.56 -9.90
CA GLY A 51 15.34 12.89 -10.93
C GLY A 51 15.13 11.75 -11.93
N PHE A 52 15.58 10.54 -11.64
CA PHE A 52 15.40 9.36 -12.49
C PHE A 52 13.94 9.22 -12.93
N TYR A 53 12.98 9.27 -12.00
CA TYR A 53 11.55 9.10 -12.29
C TYR A 53 10.87 10.29 -12.98
N LYS A 54 11.52 11.45 -13.11
CA LYS A 54 10.94 12.63 -13.76
C LYS A 54 10.85 12.47 -15.29
N ASN A 55 11.71 11.63 -15.87
CA ASN A 55 11.65 11.30 -17.28
C ASN A 55 10.61 10.19 -17.53
N GLY A 56 9.33 10.59 -17.56
CA GLY A 56 8.20 9.69 -17.78
C GLY A 56 7.98 9.27 -19.24
N MET A 57 8.62 9.96 -20.20
CA MET A 57 8.43 9.74 -21.64
C MET A 57 9.38 8.71 -22.26
N SER A 58 10.30 8.13 -21.47
CA SER A 58 11.17 7.06 -21.93
C SER A 58 10.38 5.78 -22.26
N ILE A 59 10.94 4.91 -23.11
CA ILE A 59 10.38 3.60 -23.41
C ILE A 59 11.43 2.53 -23.03
N PRO A 60 11.17 1.68 -22.01
CA PRO A 60 9.98 1.68 -21.15
C PRO A 60 9.91 2.90 -20.20
N PRO A 61 8.71 3.33 -19.76
CA PRO A 61 8.57 4.46 -18.84
C PRO A 61 9.23 4.17 -17.50
N ARG A 62 10.03 5.11 -17.00
CA ARG A 62 10.75 4.92 -15.72
C ARG A 62 9.83 4.72 -14.52
N PHE A 63 8.60 5.23 -14.60
CA PHE A 63 7.52 4.96 -13.65
C PHE A 63 7.25 3.46 -13.44
N MET A 64 7.45 2.63 -14.47
CA MET A 64 7.28 1.18 -14.35
C MET A 64 8.31 0.55 -13.39
N PHE A 65 9.53 1.09 -13.30
CA PHE A 65 10.56 0.62 -12.37
C PHE A 65 10.30 1.05 -10.92
N LEU A 66 9.37 1.98 -10.71
CA LEU A 66 8.95 2.41 -9.38
C LEU A 66 7.92 1.42 -8.79
N ILE A 67 6.86 1.13 -9.55
CA ILE A 67 5.75 0.30 -9.07
C ILE A 67 5.97 -1.19 -9.35
N GLY A 68 6.58 -1.51 -10.50
CA GLY A 68 6.71 -2.86 -11.04
C GLY A 68 7.44 -3.82 -10.11
N PRO A 69 8.65 -3.51 -9.62
CA PRO A 69 9.40 -4.46 -8.78
C PRO A 69 8.64 -4.83 -7.49
N GLY A 70 8.00 -3.86 -6.84
CA GLY A 70 7.21 -4.11 -5.62
C GLY A 70 5.97 -4.95 -5.88
N MET A 71 5.20 -4.61 -6.93
CA MET A 71 4.01 -5.37 -7.34
C MET A 71 4.37 -6.79 -7.75
N LEU A 72 5.39 -6.96 -8.61
CA LEU A 72 5.86 -8.25 -9.09
C LEU A 72 6.39 -9.10 -7.94
N PHE A 73 7.15 -8.50 -7.01
CA PHE A 73 7.60 -9.22 -5.82
C PHE A 73 6.40 -9.74 -5.02
N GLY A 74 5.43 -8.89 -4.69
CA GLY A 74 4.24 -9.28 -3.93
C GLY A 74 3.44 -10.40 -4.60
N LEU A 75 3.24 -10.31 -5.92
CA LEU A 75 2.55 -11.34 -6.70
C LEU A 75 3.37 -12.63 -6.81
N SER A 76 4.70 -12.54 -6.95
CA SER A 76 5.58 -13.70 -7.07
C SER A 76 5.52 -14.64 -5.86
N LEU A 77 5.22 -14.09 -4.67
CA LEU A 77 5.07 -14.88 -3.43
C LEU A 77 3.95 -15.93 -3.54
N CYS A 78 2.94 -15.69 -4.37
CA CYS A 78 1.86 -16.64 -4.62
C CYS A 78 2.28 -17.85 -5.45
N PHE A 79 3.38 -17.77 -6.21
CA PHE A 79 3.80 -18.83 -7.14
C PHE A 79 4.83 -19.75 -6.52
N PHE A 80 5.82 -19.18 -5.80
CA PHE A 80 6.93 -19.95 -5.22
C PHE A 80 6.57 -20.61 -3.88
N ASN A 81 7.06 -21.83 -3.65
CA ASN A 81 6.81 -22.56 -2.40
C ASN A 81 7.37 -21.85 -1.16
N SER A 82 8.54 -21.22 -1.27
CA SER A 82 9.12 -20.38 -0.21
C SER A 82 8.25 -19.14 0.06
N GLY A 83 7.77 -18.48 -0.99
CA GLY A 83 6.86 -17.34 -0.89
C GLY A 83 5.55 -17.70 -0.21
N LYS A 84 4.93 -18.82 -0.59
CA LYS A 84 3.72 -19.34 0.05
C LYS A 84 3.93 -19.62 1.54
N LYS A 85 5.06 -20.22 1.93
CA LYS A 85 5.41 -20.45 3.33
C LYS A 85 5.59 -19.14 4.10
N PHE A 86 6.22 -18.15 3.47
CA PHE A 86 6.35 -16.81 4.05
C PHE A 86 4.97 -16.17 4.28
N LEU A 87 4.09 -16.14 3.27
CA LEU A 87 2.73 -15.61 3.39
C LEU A 87 1.92 -16.31 4.49
N ASP A 88 2.05 -17.64 4.61
CA ASP A 88 1.36 -18.43 5.62
C ASP A 88 1.90 -18.18 7.05
N SER A 89 3.10 -17.59 7.19
CA SER A 89 3.72 -17.27 8.49
C SER A 89 3.39 -15.89 9.03
N LEU A 90 2.83 -15.00 8.20
CA LEU A 90 2.56 -13.60 8.58
C LEU A 90 1.43 -13.50 9.61
N ASP A 91 1.57 -12.62 10.59
CA ASP A 91 0.55 -12.35 11.59
C ASP A 91 -0.60 -11.48 11.06
N LEU A 92 -1.81 -12.05 11.01
CA LEU A 92 -3.02 -11.41 10.48
C LEU A 92 -3.45 -10.18 11.28
N LYS A 93 -3.16 -10.14 12.59
CA LYS A 93 -3.50 -8.99 13.44
C LYS A 93 -2.72 -7.76 13.00
N ALA A 94 -1.40 -7.90 12.87
CA ALA A 94 -0.52 -6.85 12.40
C ALA A 94 -0.82 -6.44 10.95
N LEU A 95 -1.07 -7.40 10.05
CA LEU A 95 -1.47 -7.11 8.67
C LEU A 95 -2.81 -6.36 8.58
N THR A 96 -3.79 -6.72 9.42
CA THR A 96 -5.09 -6.02 9.45
C THR A 96 -4.91 -4.57 9.89
N LEU A 97 -4.12 -4.33 10.94
CA LEU A 97 -3.80 -2.97 11.40
C LEU A 97 -2.96 -2.18 10.40
N LEU A 98 -2.10 -2.82 9.60
CA LEU A 98 -1.30 -2.16 8.58
C LEU A 98 -2.20 -1.36 7.62
N HIS A 99 -3.39 -1.87 7.29
CA HIS A 99 -4.34 -1.18 6.42
C HIS A 99 -4.85 0.17 6.97
N ALA A 100 -4.71 0.44 8.27
CA ALA A 100 -5.01 1.76 8.83
C ALA A 100 -4.10 2.87 8.28
N VAL A 101 -2.94 2.52 7.68
CA VAL A 101 -2.05 3.47 6.99
C VAL A 101 -2.75 4.23 5.86
N ARG A 102 -3.83 3.68 5.30
CA ARG A 102 -4.56 4.34 4.23
C ARG A 102 -5.19 5.64 4.66
N LEU A 103 -5.64 5.75 5.92
CA LEU A 103 -6.25 6.97 6.43
C LEU A 103 -5.29 8.18 6.34
N PRO A 104 -4.05 8.13 6.89
CA PRO A 104 -3.12 9.24 6.70
C PRO A 104 -2.67 9.40 5.24
N VAL A 105 -2.55 8.31 4.47
CA VAL A 105 -2.20 8.39 3.03
C VAL A 105 -3.25 9.17 2.24
N GLU A 106 -4.54 9.00 2.49
CA GLU A 106 -5.60 9.76 1.82
C GLU A 106 -5.54 11.25 2.14
N ILE A 107 -5.27 11.60 3.41
CA ILE A 107 -5.06 13.00 3.81
C ILE A 107 -3.85 13.59 3.06
N ILE A 108 -2.78 12.82 2.91
CA ILE A 108 -1.60 13.23 2.16
C ILE A 108 -1.92 13.42 0.68
N LEU A 109 -2.59 12.45 0.04
CA LEU A 109 -2.94 12.52 -1.38
C LEU A 109 -3.82 13.75 -1.66
N TYR A 110 -4.79 14.04 -0.80
CA TYR A 110 -5.61 15.25 -0.94
C TYR A 110 -4.78 16.54 -0.93
N ASN A 111 -3.82 16.66 0.00
CA ASN A 111 -2.95 17.85 0.04
C ASN A 111 -2.01 17.93 -1.17
N VAL A 112 -1.55 16.78 -1.68
CA VAL A 112 -0.73 16.71 -2.90
C VAL A 112 -1.57 17.05 -4.14
N PHE A 113 -2.87 16.74 -4.15
CA PHE A 113 -3.83 17.18 -5.17
C PHE A 113 -4.02 18.69 -5.14
N VAL A 114 -4.27 19.28 -3.97
CA VAL A 114 -4.39 20.75 -3.80
C VAL A 114 -3.11 21.45 -4.26
N ALA A 115 -1.94 20.82 -4.11
CA ALA A 115 -0.67 21.32 -4.61
C ALA A 115 -0.45 21.15 -6.13
N GLY A 116 -1.42 20.59 -6.87
CA GLY A 116 -1.38 20.45 -8.34
C GLY A 116 -0.57 19.26 -8.85
N LEU A 117 -0.22 18.29 -8.00
CA LEU A 117 0.77 17.25 -8.33
C LEU A 117 0.17 15.87 -8.65
N ILE A 118 -1.07 15.61 -8.24
CA ILE A 118 -1.83 14.40 -8.58
C ILE A 118 -3.27 14.80 -8.90
N PRO A 119 -4.02 14.03 -9.70
CA PRO A 119 -5.41 14.36 -10.01
C PRO A 119 -6.38 14.12 -8.87
N GLU A 120 -7.54 14.80 -8.92
CA GLU A 120 -8.68 14.58 -8.02
C GLU A 120 -9.13 13.11 -8.00
N LEU A 121 -9.08 12.43 -9.16
CA LEU A 121 -9.40 11.01 -9.31
C LEU A 121 -8.63 10.10 -8.34
N MET A 122 -7.42 10.52 -7.91
CA MET A 122 -6.58 9.78 -6.97
C MET A 122 -6.86 10.11 -5.49
N THR A 123 -7.85 10.94 -5.20
CA THR A 123 -8.23 11.36 -3.85
C THR A 123 -9.59 10.80 -3.45
N PHE A 124 -9.93 10.93 -2.16
CA PHE A 124 -11.22 10.52 -1.62
C PHE A 124 -12.42 11.34 -2.13
N GLU A 125 -12.20 12.52 -2.73
CA GLU A 125 -13.26 13.28 -3.41
C GLU A 125 -13.58 12.68 -4.79
N GLY A 126 -12.59 12.02 -5.41
CA GLY A 126 -12.75 11.29 -6.68
C GLY A 126 -13.12 9.82 -6.47
N TYR A 127 -12.27 8.92 -6.97
CA TYR A 127 -12.54 7.48 -7.01
C TYR A 127 -11.69 6.67 -6.00
N ASN A 128 -10.99 7.35 -5.09
CA ASN A 128 -10.15 6.69 -4.09
C ASN A 128 -10.87 6.52 -2.74
N PHE A 129 -11.62 5.45 -2.60
CA PHE A 129 -12.35 5.17 -1.35
C PHE A 129 -11.51 4.51 -0.25
N ASP A 130 -10.17 4.58 -0.35
CA ASP A 130 -9.28 3.94 0.63
C ASP A 130 -9.32 4.60 2.02
N ILE A 131 -9.94 5.77 2.15
CA ILE A 131 -10.23 6.37 3.46
C ILE A 131 -11.17 5.48 4.27
N LEU A 132 -12.17 4.87 3.61
CA LEU A 132 -13.13 3.97 4.24
C LEU A 132 -12.47 2.64 4.59
N SER A 133 -11.59 2.13 3.73
CA SER A 133 -10.82 0.91 4.01
C SER A 133 -9.84 1.11 5.17
N GLY A 134 -9.23 2.30 5.27
CA GLY A 134 -8.38 2.70 6.40
C GLY A 134 -9.11 2.78 7.74
N ILE A 135 -10.26 3.46 7.79
CA ILE A 135 -11.07 3.56 9.02
C ILE A 135 -11.64 2.18 9.41
N SER A 136 -12.19 1.46 8.43
CA SER A 136 -12.77 0.13 8.67
C SER A 136 -11.73 -0.90 9.11
N ALA A 137 -10.44 -0.75 8.78
CA ALA A 137 -9.37 -1.61 9.28
C ALA A 137 -9.31 -1.65 10.81
N ILE A 138 -9.45 -0.50 11.47
CA ILE A 138 -9.45 -0.37 12.93
C ILE A 138 -10.67 -1.08 13.53
N VAL A 139 -11.84 -0.87 12.92
CA VAL A 139 -13.11 -1.49 13.34
C VAL A 139 -13.06 -3.00 13.18
N VAL A 140 -12.63 -3.49 12.02
CA VAL A 140 -12.51 -4.93 11.71
C VAL A 140 -11.48 -5.58 12.63
N TYR A 141 -10.35 -4.93 12.87
CA TYR A 141 -9.35 -5.41 13.84
C TYR A 141 -9.98 -5.59 15.24
N TYR A 142 -10.70 -4.57 15.72
CA TYR A 142 -11.35 -4.61 17.02
C TYR A 142 -12.43 -5.70 17.10
N LEU A 143 -13.28 -5.84 16.09
CA LEU A 143 -14.37 -6.81 16.08
C LEU A 143 -13.88 -8.26 16.00
N VAL A 144 -12.86 -8.53 15.17
CA VAL A 144 -12.35 -9.89 14.92
C VAL A 144 -11.39 -10.34 16.01
N PHE A 145 -10.44 -9.49 16.43
CA PHE A 145 -9.33 -9.92 17.28
C PHE A 145 -9.46 -9.51 18.75
N VAL A 146 -10.12 -8.39 19.06
CA VAL A 146 -10.29 -7.91 20.44
C VAL A 146 -11.60 -8.41 21.04
N ARG A 147 -12.72 -8.11 20.38
CA ARG A 147 -14.06 -8.50 20.82
C ARG A 147 -14.43 -9.93 20.46
N GLN A 148 -13.76 -10.52 19.46
CA GLN A 148 -14.02 -11.87 18.96
C GLN A 148 -15.48 -12.10 18.53
N LYS A 149 -16.19 -11.02 18.16
CA LYS A 149 -17.60 -11.04 17.73
C LYS A 149 -17.77 -11.37 16.26
N ALA A 150 -16.71 -11.24 15.48
CA ALA A 150 -16.68 -11.58 14.06
C ALA A 150 -15.60 -12.61 13.77
N GLY A 151 -15.85 -13.46 12.77
CA GLY A 151 -14.95 -14.54 12.38
C GLY A 151 -14.19 -14.30 11.08
N SER A 152 -13.56 -15.37 10.60
CA SER A 152 -12.78 -15.42 9.35
C SER A 152 -13.57 -14.98 8.11
N LYS A 153 -14.89 -15.20 8.07
CA LYS A 153 -15.76 -14.82 6.95
C LYS A 153 -15.81 -13.29 6.76
N LEU A 154 -15.98 -12.52 7.83
CA LEU A 154 -15.99 -11.06 7.76
C LEU A 154 -14.62 -10.56 7.28
N LEU A 155 -13.54 -11.06 7.88
CA LEU A 155 -12.18 -10.66 7.54
C LEU A 155 -11.84 -10.97 6.07
N LEU A 156 -12.33 -12.09 5.54
CA LEU A 156 -12.14 -12.47 4.14
C LEU A 156 -12.90 -11.53 3.19
N ILE A 157 -14.19 -11.31 3.43
CA ILE A 157 -15.01 -10.41 2.60
C ILE A 157 -14.42 -9.00 2.62
N TRP A 158 -14.03 -8.51 3.79
CA TRP A 158 -13.40 -7.21 3.95
C TRP A 158 -12.08 -7.10 3.19
N ASN A 159 -11.20 -8.11 3.27
CA ASN A 159 -9.95 -8.11 2.51
C ASN A 159 -10.18 -8.13 1.00
N ILE A 160 -11.17 -8.90 0.50
CA ILE A 160 -11.50 -8.93 -0.93
C ILE A 160 -12.01 -7.55 -1.38
N ALA A 161 -12.93 -6.93 -0.62
CA ALA A 161 -13.44 -5.60 -0.93
C ALA A 161 -12.31 -4.55 -0.96
N CYS A 162 -11.44 -4.54 0.05
CA CYS A 162 -10.31 -3.61 0.11
C CYS A 162 -9.26 -3.86 -0.98
N LEU A 163 -9.06 -5.11 -1.40
CA LEU A 163 -8.17 -5.44 -2.52
C LEU A 163 -8.72 -4.90 -3.85
N LEU A 164 -10.05 -4.94 -4.05
CA LEU A 164 -10.67 -4.35 -5.24
C LEU A 164 -10.50 -2.83 -5.27
N LEU A 165 -10.63 -2.15 -4.13
CA LEU A 165 -10.32 -0.72 -4.01
C LEU A 165 -8.86 -0.42 -4.35
N LEU A 166 -7.93 -1.22 -3.82
CA LEU A 166 -6.49 -1.09 -4.13
C LEU A 166 -6.21 -1.25 -5.63
N ILE A 167 -6.80 -2.27 -6.27
CA ILE A 167 -6.65 -2.50 -7.71
C ILE A 167 -7.19 -1.30 -8.50
N ASN A 168 -8.34 -0.77 -8.11
CA ASN A 168 -8.94 0.41 -8.74
C ASN A 168 -8.00 1.62 -8.68
N ILE A 169 -7.51 1.98 -7.48
CA ILE A 169 -6.66 3.16 -7.32
C ILE A 169 -5.28 2.99 -7.96
N VAL A 170 -4.69 1.80 -7.93
CA VAL A 170 -3.44 1.51 -8.65
C VAL A 170 -3.64 1.64 -10.16
N GLY A 171 -4.77 1.17 -10.70
CA GLY A 171 -5.14 1.36 -12.10
C GLY A 171 -5.23 2.83 -12.47
N ILE A 172 -5.97 3.63 -11.69
CA ILE A 172 -6.08 5.08 -11.88
C ILE A 172 -4.71 5.76 -11.80
N ALA A 173 -3.87 5.38 -10.83
CA ALA A 173 -2.54 5.96 -10.63
C ALA A 173 -1.62 5.71 -11.83
N ILE A 174 -1.67 4.52 -12.43
CA ILE A 174 -0.91 4.16 -13.63
C ILE A 174 -1.45 4.90 -14.85
N LEU A 175 -2.76 4.89 -15.07
CA LEU A 175 -3.40 5.53 -16.23
C LEU A 175 -3.36 7.06 -16.17
N SER A 176 -3.17 7.65 -14.99
CA SER A 176 -3.00 9.09 -14.81
C SER A 176 -1.53 9.52 -14.78
N ALA A 177 -0.58 8.57 -14.74
CA ALA A 177 0.85 8.90 -14.69
C ALA A 177 1.29 9.55 -16.00
N LYS A 178 2.09 10.63 -15.91
CA LYS A 178 2.62 11.36 -17.09
C LYS A 178 3.61 10.52 -17.88
N THR A 179 3.09 9.63 -18.71
CA THR A 179 3.81 8.64 -19.50
C THR A 179 3.15 8.47 -20.87
N PRO A 180 3.79 7.81 -21.85
CA PRO A 180 3.16 7.52 -23.15
C PRO A 180 1.87 6.69 -23.05
N PHE A 181 1.61 6.03 -21.91
CA PHE A 181 0.41 5.22 -21.67
C PHE A 181 -0.69 5.98 -20.88
N GLN A 182 -0.54 7.29 -20.68
CA GLN A 182 -1.53 8.09 -19.99
C GLN A 182 -2.89 8.05 -20.73
N GLN A 183 -3.96 7.79 -20.00
CA GLN A 183 -5.34 7.77 -20.50
C GLN A 183 -6.30 8.64 -19.69
N LEU A 184 -5.90 9.03 -18.46
CA LEU A 184 -6.71 9.79 -17.53
C LEU A 184 -6.00 11.08 -17.09
N ALA A 185 -6.80 12.04 -16.62
CA ALA A 185 -6.36 13.27 -15.98
C ALA A 185 -5.23 14.03 -16.72
N PHE A 186 -5.47 14.35 -17.99
CA PHE A 186 -4.51 15.10 -18.82
C PHE A 186 -4.24 16.52 -18.29
N ASP A 187 -5.24 17.16 -17.67
CA ASP A 187 -5.11 18.51 -17.13
C ASP A 187 -4.21 18.56 -15.88
N GLN A 188 -4.26 17.53 -15.04
CA GLN A 188 -3.47 17.41 -13.82
C GLN A 188 -2.94 15.97 -13.64
N PRO A 189 -1.87 15.59 -14.36
CA PRO A 189 -1.36 14.23 -14.35
C PRO A 189 -0.72 13.87 -13.00
N ASN A 190 -0.67 12.57 -12.71
CA ASN A 190 0.04 12.01 -11.56
C ASN A 190 1.55 12.11 -11.76
N ILE A 191 2.13 13.20 -11.27
CA ILE A 191 3.58 13.40 -11.19
C ILE A 191 4.08 13.39 -9.75
N GLY A 192 3.21 13.66 -8.77
CA GLY A 192 3.58 13.80 -7.36
C GLY A 192 4.28 12.58 -6.79
N VAL A 193 3.80 11.37 -7.12
CA VAL A 193 4.38 10.12 -6.62
C VAL A 193 5.74 9.77 -7.23
N THR A 194 6.25 10.57 -8.19
CA THR A 194 7.62 10.41 -8.72
C THR A 194 8.67 11.19 -7.93
N TYR A 195 8.23 12.10 -7.06
CA TYR A 195 9.09 12.96 -6.28
C TYR A 195 9.31 12.40 -4.86
N PHE A 196 10.50 12.65 -4.29
CA PHE A 196 10.75 12.39 -2.88
C PHE A 196 9.94 13.38 -1.98
N PRO A 197 9.33 12.95 -0.86
CA PRO A 197 9.34 11.60 -0.30
C PRO A 197 8.25 10.67 -0.86
N PHE A 198 7.30 11.19 -1.63
CA PHE A 198 6.11 10.46 -2.09
C PHE A 198 6.40 9.26 -3.00
N VAL A 199 7.59 9.17 -3.59
CA VAL A 199 8.10 7.96 -4.28
C VAL A 199 8.01 6.70 -3.42
N ILE A 200 8.09 6.84 -2.10
CA ILE A 200 8.03 5.72 -1.17
C ILE A 200 6.61 5.10 -1.13
N LEU A 201 5.57 5.83 -1.53
CA LEU A 201 4.19 5.33 -1.57
C LEU A 201 4.06 4.12 -2.52
N PRO A 202 4.30 4.26 -3.83
CA PRO A 202 4.25 3.12 -4.75
C PRO A 202 5.40 2.12 -4.54
N ALA A 203 6.54 2.53 -3.96
CA ALA A 203 7.67 1.65 -3.75
C ALA A 203 7.50 0.71 -2.52
N ILE A 204 6.97 1.21 -1.41
CA ILE A 204 6.93 0.48 -0.12
C ILE A 204 5.49 0.27 0.35
N ILE A 205 4.72 1.34 0.47
CA ILE A 205 3.41 1.30 1.13
C ILE A 205 2.43 0.44 0.32
N VAL A 206 2.28 0.73 -0.98
CA VAL A 206 1.34 0.01 -1.85
C VAL A 206 1.69 -1.49 -1.94
N PRO A 207 2.96 -1.91 -2.17
CA PRO A 207 3.31 -3.33 -2.14
C PRO A 207 3.10 -4.01 -0.79
N ALA A 208 3.42 -3.35 0.33
CA ALA A 208 3.19 -3.93 1.65
C ALA A 208 1.70 -4.16 1.93
N VAL A 209 0.85 -3.21 1.52
CA VAL A 209 -0.61 -3.31 1.58
C VAL A 209 -1.13 -4.44 0.68
N LEU A 210 -0.60 -4.58 -0.55
CA LEU A 210 -0.94 -5.68 -1.45
C LEU A 210 -0.59 -7.04 -0.84
N VAL A 211 0.63 -7.20 -0.31
CA VAL A 211 1.08 -8.44 0.33
C VAL A 211 0.22 -8.76 1.55
N SER A 212 -0.22 -7.75 2.30
CA SER A 212 -1.13 -7.92 3.45
C SER A 212 -2.45 -8.57 3.02
N HIS A 213 -3.06 -8.10 1.93
CA HIS A 213 -4.28 -8.71 1.38
C HIS A 213 -4.04 -10.13 0.87
N ILE A 214 -2.98 -10.34 0.09
CA ILE A 214 -2.63 -11.65 -0.45
C ILE A 214 -2.46 -12.69 0.67
N ALA A 215 -1.68 -12.34 1.70
CA ALA A 215 -1.42 -13.20 2.84
C ALA A 215 -2.71 -13.51 3.62
N ALA A 216 -3.51 -12.49 3.93
CA ALA A 216 -4.75 -12.65 4.67
C ALA A 216 -5.75 -13.54 3.92
N ILE A 217 -6.03 -13.25 2.65
CA ILE A 217 -6.96 -14.02 1.82
C ILE A 217 -6.50 -15.48 1.74
N ARG A 218 -5.20 -15.71 1.47
CA ARG A 218 -4.63 -17.05 1.38
C ARG A 218 -4.80 -17.84 2.68
N GLN A 219 -4.41 -17.28 3.82
CA GLN A 219 -4.52 -17.96 5.11
C GLN A 219 -5.98 -18.28 5.48
N LEU A 220 -6.89 -17.36 5.16
CA LEU A 220 -8.33 -17.52 5.42
C LEU A 220 -8.96 -18.62 4.56
N LEU A 221 -8.64 -18.66 3.25
CA LEU A 221 -9.15 -19.68 2.34
C LEU A 221 -8.62 -21.08 2.69
N LEU A 222 -7.35 -21.18 3.10
CA LEU A 222 -6.74 -22.45 3.52
C LEU A 222 -7.11 -22.86 4.94
N LYS A 223 -7.95 -22.08 5.65
CA LYS A 223 -8.29 -22.28 7.08
C LYS A 223 -7.05 -22.41 7.97
N LYS A 224 -5.94 -21.76 7.57
CA LYS A 224 -4.68 -21.71 8.32
C LYS A 224 -4.63 -20.59 9.35
N ALA A 225 -5.68 -19.77 9.43
CA ALA A 225 -5.82 -18.67 10.36
C ALA A 225 -6.05 -19.16 11.81
N ALA A 226 -5.05 -19.83 12.41
CA ALA A 226 -5.07 -20.25 13.82
C ALA A 226 -5.17 -19.08 14.81
N GLN A 227 -4.90 -17.86 14.33
CA GLN A 227 -4.96 -16.61 15.09
C GLN A 227 -6.38 -16.06 15.27
N ILE A 228 -7.37 -16.62 14.56
CA ILE A 228 -8.79 -16.22 14.69
C ILE A 228 -9.48 -17.19 15.65
N PRO A 229 -10.13 -16.71 16.72
CA PRO A 229 -10.87 -17.56 17.64
C PRO A 229 -11.96 -18.34 16.89
N ARG A 230 -12.12 -19.62 17.20
CA ARG A 230 -13.29 -20.39 16.72
C ARG A 230 -14.53 -19.79 17.37
N GLN A 231 -15.48 -19.32 16.57
CA GLN A 231 -16.77 -18.90 17.10
C GLN A 231 -17.49 -20.13 17.64
N VAL A 232 -17.70 -20.17 18.95
CA VAL A 232 -18.60 -21.13 19.59
C VAL A 232 -20.01 -20.60 19.30
N HIS A 233 -20.69 -21.20 18.34
CA HIS A 233 -22.13 -21.00 18.14
C HIS A 233 -22.89 -21.88 19.13
#